data_AF-A0A067CRQ3-F1
#
_entry.id   AF-A0A067CRQ3-F1
#
_cell.length_a   1.000
_cell.length_b   1.000
_cell.length_c   1.000
_cell.angle_alpha   90.00
_cell.angle_beta   90.00
_cell.angle_gamma   90.00
#
_symmetry.space_group_name_H-M   'P 1'
#
loop_
_entity.id
_entity.type
_entity.pdbx_description
1 polymer ?
#
loop_
_entity_poly.entity_id
_entity_poly.type
_entity_poly.pdbx_seq_one_letter_code
_entity_poly.pdbx_strand_id
1 'polypeptide(L)'
;MAGSSAKRKREYSEDEKLSHQASVAFSRELKKIKTFELQKVIKVLGKDPENPALQIQVELLKNLDISLVVRRALLSLGLDPPAKQAKAVELPDELAAKIKAIETSLLKHKRLAPVMKTWKEKTGERAEKLFKEENAELNKSRGKNGLGARSSAAPVSLFVGTLSGFGDANDRAKEEDVIADFLGEKHKKNRPGQRARKQKALMIEAAKTGRPVESGGSFREKKERPKPAKKPSTPAAAKPTKPSRVERTRPEAPAVDKTSHPSWAAKQAQKDKEKVDIHAFSGKKVVFDD
;
A
#
# COMPACT_ATOMS: atom_id res chain seq x y z
N MET A 1 -4.37 -7.33 52.66
CA MET A 1 -4.56 -8.28 51.54
C MET A 1 -4.22 -7.58 50.23
N ALA A 2 -2.98 -7.72 49.75
CA ALA A 2 -2.56 -7.16 48.47
C ALA A 2 -3.04 -8.10 47.35
N GLY A 3 -4.11 -7.72 46.66
CA GLY A 3 -4.61 -8.45 45.50
C GLY A 3 -3.56 -8.42 44.39
N SER A 4 -2.95 -9.56 44.12
CA SER A 4 -2.09 -9.77 42.96
C SER A 4 -2.96 -9.65 41.70
N SER A 5 -3.02 -8.44 41.14
CA SER A 5 -3.68 -8.18 39.87
C SER A 5 -2.89 -8.88 38.77
N ALA A 6 -3.22 -10.14 38.51
CA ALA A 6 -2.72 -10.92 37.39
C ALA A 6 -2.98 -10.13 36.10
N LYS A 7 -1.92 -9.54 35.54
CA LYS A 7 -1.96 -8.81 34.27
C LYS A 7 -2.40 -9.78 33.19
N ARG A 8 -3.68 -9.75 32.81
CA ARG A 8 -4.17 -10.50 31.64
C ARG A 8 -3.38 -10.00 30.44
N LYS A 9 -2.76 -10.92 29.70
CA LYS A 9 -2.06 -10.61 28.45
C LYS A 9 -3.12 -10.11 27.46
N ARG A 10 -3.12 -8.80 27.17
CA ARG A 10 -3.97 -8.23 26.14
C ARG A 10 -3.57 -8.82 24.80
N GLU A 11 -4.52 -9.40 24.08
CA GLU A 11 -4.30 -9.84 22.71
C GLU A 11 -4.28 -8.60 21.81
N TYR A 12 -3.15 -8.36 21.15
CA TYR A 12 -3.01 -7.27 20.20
C TYR A 12 -3.57 -7.68 18.85
N SER A 13 -4.35 -6.78 18.23
CA SER A 13 -4.84 -7.00 16.86
C SER A 13 -3.67 -7.05 15.86
N GLU A 14 -3.89 -7.66 14.69
CA GLU A 14 -2.87 -7.68 13.63
C GLU A 14 -2.46 -6.26 13.21
N ASP A 15 -3.42 -5.32 13.21
CA ASP A 15 -3.20 -3.92 12.85
C ASP A 15 -2.38 -3.17 13.91
N GLU A 16 -2.65 -3.41 15.21
CA GLU A 16 -1.82 -2.87 16.30
C GLU A 16 -0.37 -3.37 16.20
N LYS A 17 -0.18 -4.66 15.87
CA LYS A 17 1.17 -5.25 15.68
C LYS A 17 1.88 -4.62 14.48
N LEU A 18 1.18 -4.46 13.36
CA LEU A 18 1.73 -3.87 12.14
C LEU A 18 2.10 -2.40 12.37
N SER A 19 1.22 -1.63 13.01
CA SER A 19 1.47 -0.24 13.40
C SER A 19 2.66 -0.11 14.35
N HIS A 20 2.77 -0.98 15.37
CA HIS A 20 3.91 -1.00 16.27
C HIS A 20 5.23 -1.29 15.54
N GLN A 21 5.25 -2.30 14.68
CA GLN A 21 6.44 -2.63 13.88
C GLN A 21 6.86 -1.47 12.96
N ALA A 22 5.88 -0.80 12.32
CA ALA A 22 6.12 0.37 11.50
C ALA A 22 6.70 1.52 12.32
N SER A 23 6.11 1.80 13.49
CA SER A 23 6.59 2.82 14.43
C SER A 23 8.05 2.60 14.84
N VAL A 24 8.41 1.36 15.19
CA VAL A 24 9.80 1.01 15.56
C VAL A 24 10.75 1.19 14.37
N ALA A 25 10.36 0.76 13.18
CA ALA A 25 11.17 0.92 11.97
C ALA A 25 11.40 2.41 11.63
N PHE A 26 10.35 3.23 11.65
CA PHE A 26 10.45 4.67 11.40
C PHE A 26 11.26 5.38 12.47
N SER A 27 11.05 5.07 13.75
CA SER A 27 11.80 5.68 14.85
C SER A 27 13.30 5.43 14.72
N ARG A 28 13.71 4.20 14.37
CA ARG A 28 15.12 3.84 14.18
C ARG A 28 15.75 4.63 13.03
N GLU A 29 15.10 4.69 11.87
CA GLU A 29 15.66 5.42 10.72
C GLU A 29 15.64 6.92 10.92
N LEU A 30 14.55 7.49 11.46
CA LEU A 30 14.47 8.92 11.73
C LEU A 30 15.50 9.39 12.76
N LYS A 31 15.82 8.57 13.78
CA LYS A 31 16.95 8.85 14.69
C LYS A 31 18.27 8.98 13.95
N LYS A 32 18.57 8.04 13.03
CA LYS A 32 19.81 8.09 12.22
C LYS A 32 19.86 9.30 11.28
N ILE A 33 18.72 9.67 10.69
CA ILE A 33 18.63 10.84 9.81
C ILE A 33 18.79 12.13 10.63
N LYS A 34 18.12 12.22 11.80
CA LYS A 34 18.24 13.35 12.72
C LYS A 34 19.68 13.58 13.15
N THR A 35 20.39 12.54 13.56
CA THR A 35 21.80 12.66 13.97
C THR A 35 22.70 13.07 12.81
N PHE A 36 22.47 12.53 11.61
CA PHE A 36 23.22 12.90 10.41
C PHE A 36 23.02 14.38 10.02
N GLU A 37 21.78 14.86 9.98
CA GLU A 37 21.49 16.27 9.69
C GLU A 37 22.06 17.20 10.76
N LEU A 38 21.95 16.82 12.05
CA LEU A 38 22.54 17.58 13.14
C LEU A 38 24.07 17.67 13.01
N GLN A 39 24.76 16.57 12.71
CA GLN A 39 26.20 16.58 12.47
C GLN A 39 26.58 17.44 11.28
N LYS A 40 25.79 17.40 10.20
CA LYS A 40 26.00 18.21 9.01
C LYS A 40 25.90 19.71 9.32
N VAL A 41 24.87 20.13 10.06
CA VAL A 41 24.70 21.55 10.44
C VAL A 41 25.80 21.99 11.40
N ILE A 42 26.17 21.17 12.39
CA ILE A 42 27.29 21.48 13.32
C ILE A 42 28.61 21.62 12.56
N LYS A 43 28.87 20.79 11.56
CA LYS A 43 30.10 20.89 10.75
C LYS A 43 30.17 22.19 9.95
N VAL A 44 29.03 22.73 9.50
CA VAL A 44 28.97 24.04 8.83
C VAL A 44 29.12 25.16 9.86
N LEU A 45 28.45 25.05 11.01
CA LEU A 45 28.58 26.01 12.12
C LEU A 45 30.02 26.11 12.64
N GLY A 46 30.78 25.00 12.63
CA GLY A 46 32.20 25.03 13.01
C GLY A 46 33.10 25.85 12.06
N LYS A 47 32.63 26.16 10.85
CA LYS A 47 33.31 27.09 9.93
C LYS A 47 32.92 28.54 10.22
N ASP A 48 31.64 28.77 10.48
CA ASP A 48 31.06 30.09 10.72
C ASP A 48 30.29 30.09 12.06
N PRO A 49 31.00 30.20 13.21
CA PRO A 49 30.38 30.03 14.53
C PRO A 49 29.37 31.12 14.88
N GLU A 50 29.52 32.30 14.27
CA GLU A 50 28.67 33.48 14.54
C GLU A 50 27.36 33.48 13.76
N ASN A 51 27.07 32.48 12.92
CA ASN A 51 25.85 32.45 12.11
C ASN A 51 24.62 32.07 12.97
N PRO A 52 23.72 33.02 13.31
CA PRO A 52 22.60 32.76 14.21
C PRO A 52 21.56 31.81 13.60
N ALA A 53 21.44 31.79 12.26
CA ALA A 53 20.48 30.91 11.58
C ALA A 53 20.84 29.43 11.74
N LEU A 54 22.14 29.10 11.68
CA LEU A 54 22.63 27.74 11.90
C LEU A 54 22.47 27.31 13.36
N GLN A 55 22.72 28.22 14.31
CA GLN A 55 22.50 27.95 15.74
C GLN A 55 21.03 27.61 16.03
N ILE A 56 20.10 28.42 15.52
CA ILE A 56 18.65 28.16 15.63
C ILE A 56 18.30 26.81 14.98
N GLN A 57 18.89 26.49 13.82
CA GLN A 57 18.63 25.20 13.16
C GLN A 57 19.11 24.01 14.00
N VAL A 58 20.26 24.12 14.68
CA VAL A 58 20.76 23.09 15.61
C VAL A 58 19.80 22.92 16.79
N GLU A 59 19.31 24.00 17.37
CA GLU A 59 18.34 23.95 18.48
C GLU A 59 17.02 23.32 18.05
N LEU A 60 16.47 23.73 16.90
CA LEU A 60 15.27 23.13 16.32
C LEU A 60 15.46 21.63 16.07
N LEU A 61 16.61 21.22 15.51
CA LEU A 61 16.93 19.82 15.31
C LEU A 61 17.06 19.08 16.64
N LYS A 62 17.66 19.66 17.69
CA LYS A 62 17.74 19.01 19.02
C LYS A 62 16.35 18.76 19.59
N ASN A 63 15.50 19.80 19.55
CA ASN A 63 14.15 19.80 20.15
C ASN A 63 13.09 19.09 19.31
N LEU A 64 13.40 18.65 18.09
CA LEU A 64 12.47 17.92 17.24
C LEU A 64 12.03 16.59 17.88
N ASP A 65 10.73 16.46 18.15
CA ASP A 65 10.14 15.20 18.63
C ASP A 65 9.98 14.20 17.48
N ILE A 66 10.81 13.15 17.52
CA ILE A 66 10.79 12.06 16.54
C ILE A 66 9.45 11.33 16.56
N SER A 67 8.78 11.27 17.70
CA SER A 67 7.50 10.58 17.86
C SER A 67 6.41 11.24 17.03
N LEU A 68 6.40 12.58 16.94
CA LEU A 68 5.47 13.33 16.08
C LEU A 68 5.76 13.09 14.60
N VAL A 69 7.03 13.04 14.20
CA VAL A 69 7.42 12.74 12.81
C VAL A 69 7.03 11.31 12.43
N VAL A 70 7.27 10.33 13.31
CA VAL A 70 6.85 8.94 13.13
C VAL A 70 5.34 8.86 12.99
N ARG A 71 4.59 9.54 13.87
CA ARG A 71 3.13 9.58 13.80
C ARG A 71 2.64 10.14 12.48
N ARG A 72 3.25 11.23 11.99
CA ARG A 72 2.92 11.83 10.69
C ARG A 72 3.22 10.88 9.52
N ALA A 73 4.30 10.11 9.61
CA ALA A 73 4.59 9.05 8.64
C ALA A 73 3.51 7.95 8.67
N LEU A 74 3.11 7.47 9.84
CA LEU A 74 2.07 6.45 10.00
C LEU A 74 0.69 6.94 9.52
N LEU A 75 0.34 8.20 9.78
CA LEU A 75 -0.87 8.83 9.25
C LEU A 75 -0.87 8.85 7.71
N SER A 76 0.27 9.14 7.08
CA SER A 76 0.38 9.11 5.62
C SER A 76 0.22 7.70 5.01
N LEU A 77 0.32 6.65 5.84
CA LEU A 77 0.13 5.26 5.47
C LEU A 77 -1.26 4.72 5.85
N GLY A 78 -2.07 5.50 6.57
CA GLY A 78 -3.36 5.04 7.11
C GLY A 78 -3.23 4.05 8.28
N LEU A 79 -2.08 3.98 8.96
CA LEU A 79 -1.84 3.03 10.07
C LEU A 79 -2.12 3.58 11.46
N ASP A 80 -2.21 4.90 11.59
CA ASP A 80 -2.59 5.55 12.83
C ASP A 80 -4.00 6.11 12.66
N PRO A 81 -4.95 5.80 13.55
CA PRO A 81 -6.22 6.51 13.55
C PRO A 81 -5.94 8.01 13.77
N PRO A 82 -6.78 8.91 13.23
CA PRO A 82 -6.71 10.32 13.53
C PRO A 82 -7.14 10.55 14.99
N ALA A 83 -6.30 10.15 15.94
CA ALA A 83 -6.52 10.45 17.35
C ALA A 83 -6.52 11.97 17.51
N LYS A 84 -7.38 12.46 18.43
CA LYS A 84 -7.51 13.87 18.82
C LYS A 84 -6.11 14.48 18.81
N GLN A 85 -5.89 15.44 17.92
CA GLN A 85 -4.60 16.09 17.76
C GLN A 85 -4.16 16.51 19.16
N ALA A 86 -2.98 16.02 19.59
CA ALA A 86 -2.44 16.47 20.87
C ALA A 86 -2.42 18.00 20.81
N LYS A 87 -2.90 18.66 21.88
CA LYS A 87 -3.00 20.12 21.94
C LYS A 87 -1.70 20.69 21.37
N ALA A 88 -1.82 21.40 20.24
CA ALA A 88 -0.67 21.99 19.60
C ALA A 88 0.00 22.88 20.64
N VAL A 89 1.27 22.64 20.91
CA VAL A 89 2.05 23.55 21.75
C VAL A 89 2.02 24.89 21.03
N GLU A 90 1.55 25.93 21.70
CA GLU A 90 1.50 27.30 21.18
C GLU A 90 2.94 27.83 21.04
N LEU A 91 3.59 27.43 19.95
CA LEU A 91 4.86 28.01 19.50
C LEU A 91 4.56 29.18 18.56
N PRO A 92 5.44 30.21 18.53
CA PRO A 92 5.36 31.26 17.51
C PRO A 92 5.23 30.67 16.10
N ASP A 93 4.35 31.25 15.28
CA ASP A 93 3.99 30.72 13.96
C ASP A 93 5.21 30.48 13.06
N GLU A 94 6.22 31.36 13.15
CA GLU A 94 7.47 31.23 12.40
C GLU A 94 8.27 29.97 12.79
N LEU A 95 8.38 29.68 14.08
CA LEU A 95 9.07 28.48 14.58
C LEU A 95 8.28 27.22 14.23
N ALA A 96 6.96 27.28 14.35
CA ALA A 96 6.08 26.19 13.94
C ALA A 96 6.22 25.88 12.44
N ALA A 97 6.32 26.90 11.57
CA ALA A 97 6.56 26.73 10.15
C ALA A 97 7.93 26.10 9.85
N LYS A 98 9.00 26.55 10.54
CA LYS A 98 10.35 25.98 10.41
C LYS A 98 10.38 24.51 10.86
N ILE A 99 9.73 24.17 11.96
CA ILE A 99 9.59 22.78 12.43
C ILE A 99 8.89 21.94 11.36
N LYS A 100 7.74 22.38 10.86
CA LYS A 100 7.00 21.68 9.78
C LYS A 100 7.88 21.50 8.52
N ALA A 101 8.70 22.49 8.17
CA ALA A 101 9.63 22.37 7.04
C ALA A 101 10.68 21.27 7.29
N ILE A 102 11.29 21.23 8.48
CA ILE A 102 12.23 20.18 8.89
C ILE A 102 11.55 18.80 8.86
N GLU A 103 10.34 18.67 9.39
CA GLU A 103 9.58 17.41 9.36
C GLU A 103 9.37 16.92 7.92
N THR A 104 8.92 17.80 7.03
CA THR A 104 8.70 17.43 5.62
C THR A 104 10.00 17.06 4.90
N SER A 105 11.11 17.71 5.26
CA SER A 105 12.45 17.36 4.75
C SER A 105 12.87 15.96 5.21
N LEU A 106 12.69 15.64 6.49
CA LEU A 106 13.02 14.31 7.05
C LEU A 106 12.17 13.20 6.42
N LEU A 107 10.88 13.45 6.18
CA LEU A 107 9.99 12.48 5.54
C LEU A 107 10.34 12.23 4.06
N LYS A 108 10.92 13.23 3.38
CA LYS A 108 11.39 13.14 1.99
C LYS A 108 12.83 12.62 1.88
N HIS A 109 13.49 12.33 3.00
CA HIS A 109 14.90 11.95 3.00
C HIS A 109 15.13 10.61 2.29
N LYS A 110 16.19 10.53 1.47
CA LYS A 110 16.50 9.37 0.61
C LYS A 110 16.62 8.05 1.38
N ARG A 111 17.13 8.08 2.62
CA ARG A 111 17.25 6.87 3.46
C ARG A 111 15.90 6.37 3.99
N LEU A 112 14.91 7.25 4.14
CA LEU A 112 13.57 6.89 4.61
C LEU A 112 12.69 6.33 3.49
N ALA A 113 12.94 6.74 2.24
CA ALA A 113 12.19 6.31 1.06
C ALA A 113 11.98 4.77 0.92
N PRO A 114 13.01 3.90 1.09
CA PRO A 114 12.80 2.46 1.03
C PRO A 114 11.90 1.96 2.16
N VAL A 115 12.04 2.49 3.39
CA VAL A 115 11.19 2.13 4.52
C VAL A 115 9.74 2.53 4.25
N MET A 116 9.51 3.75 3.76
CA MET A 116 8.18 4.20 3.34
C MET A 116 7.58 3.29 2.27
N LYS A 117 8.35 2.87 1.27
CA LYS A 117 7.88 1.96 0.22
C LYS A 117 7.49 0.60 0.77
N THR A 118 8.35 -0.02 1.59
CA THR A 118 8.07 -1.34 2.19
C THR A 118 6.81 -1.32 3.04
N TRP A 119 6.58 -0.24 3.79
CA TRP A 119 5.36 -0.13 4.60
C TRP A 119 4.13 0.18 3.77
N LYS A 120 4.22 0.99 2.70
CA LYS A 120 3.10 1.18 1.75
C LYS A 120 2.65 -0.13 1.11
N GLU A 121 3.59 -1.01 0.75
CA GLU A 121 3.28 -2.33 0.20
C GLU A 121 2.58 -3.20 1.25
N LYS A 122 3.12 -3.28 2.47
CA LYS A 122 2.49 -4.03 3.58
C LYS A 122 1.11 -3.52 3.96
N THR A 123 0.89 -2.21 3.97
CA THR A 123 -0.43 -1.64 4.27
C THR A 123 -1.41 -1.89 3.14
N GLY A 124 -0.96 -1.84 1.89
CA GLY A 124 -1.74 -2.24 0.72
C GLY A 124 -2.18 -3.70 0.79
N GLU A 125 -1.24 -4.63 1.03
CA GLU A 125 -1.54 -6.07 1.19
C GLU A 125 -2.54 -6.34 2.34
N ARG A 126 -2.39 -5.61 3.46
CA ARG A 126 -3.31 -5.73 4.59
C ARG A 126 -4.71 -5.22 4.24
N ALA A 127 -4.79 -4.06 3.60
CA ALA A 127 -6.07 -3.50 3.13
C ALA A 127 -6.76 -4.47 2.15
N GLU A 128 -6.01 -5.02 1.18
CA GLU A 128 -6.55 -6.03 0.25
C GLU A 128 -7.04 -7.30 0.96
N LYS A 129 -6.34 -7.74 2.00
CA LYS A 129 -6.77 -8.90 2.80
C LYS A 129 -8.08 -8.62 3.53
N LEU A 130 -8.20 -7.45 4.17
CA LEU A 130 -9.44 -7.03 4.84
C LEU A 130 -10.61 -6.93 3.84
N PHE A 131 -10.39 -6.35 2.66
CA PHE A 131 -11.41 -6.29 1.60
C PHE A 131 -11.86 -7.69 1.13
N LYS A 132 -10.94 -8.65 1.01
CA LYS A 132 -11.27 -10.03 0.63
C LYS A 132 -12.07 -10.74 1.73
N GLU A 133 -11.71 -10.54 2.99
CA GLU A 133 -12.41 -11.11 4.15
C GLU A 133 -13.84 -10.55 4.26
N GLU A 134 -13.99 -9.23 4.16
CA GLU A 134 -15.31 -8.56 4.16
C GLU A 134 -16.19 -9.03 3.00
N ASN A 135 -15.64 -9.10 1.78
CA ASN A 135 -16.39 -9.60 0.63
C ASN A 135 -16.76 -11.09 0.78
N ALA A 136 -15.89 -11.91 1.37
CA ALA A 136 -16.21 -13.30 1.67
C ALA A 136 -17.33 -13.41 2.72
N GLU A 137 -17.34 -12.54 3.73
CA GLU A 137 -18.40 -12.48 4.75
C GLU A 137 -19.74 -12.02 4.17
N LEU A 138 -19.74 -11.00 3.32
CA LEU A 138 -20.92 -10.54 2.58
C LEU A 138 -21.49 -11.62 1.65
N ASN A 139 -20.62 -12.41 0.99
CA ASN A 139 -21.08 -13.53 0.17
C ASN A 139 -21.63 -14.69 1.02
N LYS A 140 -21.05 -14.95 2.20
CA LYS A 140 -21.58 -15.94 3.16
C LYS A 140 -22.95 -15.54 3.68
N SER A 141 -23.17 -14.26 4.02
CA SER A 141 -24.46 -13.77 4.51
C SER A 141 -25.56 -13.82 3.43
N ARG A 142 -25.21 -13.51 2.17
CA ARG A 142 -26.11 -13.69 1.02
C ARG A 142 -26.50 -15.14 0.77
N GLY A 143 -25.54 -16.06 0.82
CA GLY A 143 -25.79 -17.49 0.59
C GLY A 143 -26.66 -18.14 1.66
N LYS A 144 -26.54 -17.69 2.92
CA LYS A 144 -27.28 -18.29 4.05
C LYS A 144 -28.77 -17.91 4.08
N ASN A 145 -29.15 -16.76 3.50
CA ASN A 145 -30.55 -16.33 3.37
C ASN A 145 -31.17 -16.68 2.00
N GLY A 146 -30.41 -17.27 1.07
CA GLY A 146 -30.81 -17.47 -0.32
C GLY A 146 -31.50 -18.79 -0.66
N LEU A 147 -31.72 -19.69 0.30
CA LEU A 147 -32.24 -21.05 0.03
C LEU A 147 -33.76 -21.21 0.25
N GLY A 148 -34.54 -20.13 0.41
CA GLY A 148 -35.95 -20.24 0.79
C GLY A 148 -36.98 -19.31 0.15
N ALA A 149 -36.62 -18.31 -0.66
CA ALA A 149 -37.60 -17.34 -1.16
C ALA A 149 -37.60 -17.24 -2.70
N ARG A 150 -38.10 -18.29 -3.33
CA ARG A 150 -38.74 -18.17 -4.66
C ARG A 150 -40.09 -17.46 -4.49
N SER A 151 -40.07 -16.17 -4.18
CA SER A 151 -41.26 -15.32 -4.32
C SER A 151 -40.95 -14.27 -5.36
N SER A 152 -41.66 -14.37 -6.49
CA SER A 152 -41.68 -13.40 -7.59
C SER A 152 -42.42 -12.11 -7.20
N ALA A 153 -42.25 -11.64 -5.97
CA ALA A 153 -42.86 -10.41 -5.49
C ALA A 153 -41.75 -9.38 -5.37
N ALA A 154 -41.84 -8.34 -6.22
CA ALA A 154 -40.95 -7.18 -6.14
C ALA A 154 -40.87 -6.69 -4.70
N PRO A 155 -39.66 -6.45 -4.14
CA PRO A 155 -39.55 -5.88 -2.81
C PRO A 155 -40.12 -4.45 -2.86
N VAL A 156 -41.37 -4.31 -2.45
CA VAL A 156 -41.95 -3.04 -2.02
C VAL A 156 -41.18 -2.67 -0.75
N SER A 157 -40.05 -2.02 -0.97
CA SER A 157 -39.21 -1.50 0.09
C SER A 157 -39.99 -0.40 0.80
N LEU A 158 -40.42 -0.75 2.02
CA LEU A 158 -40.79 0.15 3.12
C LEU A 158 -39.58 1.06 3.48
N PHE A 159 -39.19 1.93 2.55
CA PHE A 159 -38.54 3.19 2.84
C PHE A 159 -39.52 3.97 3.75
N VAL A 160 -39.20 4.34 4.99
CA VAL A 160 -38.22 5.36 5.39
C VAL A 160 -37.77 6.22 4.19
N GLY A 161 -38.78 6.73 3.48
CA GLY A 161 -38.67 7.53 2.27
C GLY A 161 -39.40 8.86 2.38
N THR A 162 -39.67 9.33 3.60
CA THR A 162 -40.44 10.57 3.82
C THR A 162 -39.59 11.78 4.24
N LEU A 163 -38.25 11.71 4.22
CA LEU A 163 -37.42 12.88 4.60
C LEU A 163 -36.20 13.19 3.71
N SER A 164 -36.05 12.56 2.54
CA SER A 164 -35.10 13.09 1.56
C SER A 164 -35.65 12.84 0.17
N GLY A 165 -36.07 13.93 -0.49
CA GLY A 165 -36.77 13.97 -1.78
C GLY A 165 -36.00 13.26 -2.89
N PHE A 166 -36.20 11.94 -2.97
CA PHE A 166 -35.78 11.13 -4.10
C PHE A 166 -36.99 10.86 -4.99
N GLY A 167 -37.00 11.60 -6.10
CA GLY A 167 -37.97 11.45 -7.18
C GLY A 167 -37.97 10.06 -7.79
N ASP A 168 -39.09 9.79 -8.44
CA ASP A 168 -39.51 8.53 -9.06
C ASP A 168 -38.43 7.91 -9.97
N ALA A 169 -38.32 6.58 -9.95
CA ALA A 169 -37.24 5.85 -10.63
C ALA A 169 -37.32 5.94 -12.16
N ASN A 170 -38.45 6.40 -12.72
CA ASN A 170 -38.60 6.67 -14.15
C ASN A 170 -38.08 8.05 -14.60
N ASP A 171 -37.81 8.98 -13.69
CA ASP A 171 -37.19 10.28 -14.01
C ASP A 171 -35.68 10.32 -13.76
N ARG A 172 -35.14 9.37 -13.00
CA ARG A 172 -33.70 9.29 -12.68
C ARG A 172 -32.79 9.05 -13.89
N ALA A 173 -33.32 8.45 -14.96
CA ALA A 173 -32.59 8.28 -16.22
C ALA A 173 -32.39 9.59 -17.01
N LYS A 174 -33.12 10.66 -16.67
CA LYS A 174 -32.95 11.99 -17.28
C LYS A 174 -32.12 12.93 -16.40
N GLU A 175 -32.08 12.73 -15.09
CA GLU A 175 -31.31 13.59 -14.16
C GLU A 175 -29.81 13.28 -14.15
N GLU A 176 -29.38 12.05 -14.47
CA GLU A 176 -27.94 11.75 -14.62
C GLU A 176 -27.29 12.50 -15.80
N ASP A 177 -28.05 12.82 -16.85
CA ASP A 177 -27.58 13.63 -17.98
C ASP A 177 -27.47 15.12 -17.60
N VAL A 178 -28.31 15.62 -16.68
CA VAL A 178 -28.29 17.04 -16.26
C VAL A 178 -27.11 17.34 -15.32
N ILE A 179 -26.72 16.38 -14.47
CA ILE A 179 -25.56 16.53 -13.59
C ILE A 179 -24.25 16.47 -14.40
N ALA A 180 -24.20 15.67 -15.48
CA ALA A 180 -23.07 15.61 -16.40
C ALA A 180 -22.91 16.90 -17.22
N ASP A 181 -24.01 17.51 -17.66
CA ASP A 181 -24.01 18.81 -18.34
C ASP A 181 -23.57 19.97 -17.42
N PHE A 182 -23.90 19.90 -16.12
CA PHE A 182 -23.47 20.90 -15.13
C PHE A 182 -21.96 20.83 -14.80
N LEU A 183 -21.33 19.65 -14.87
CA LEU A 183 -19.89 19.46 -14.65
C LEU A 183 -19.03 19.85 -15.87
N GLY A 184 -19.64 20.31 -16.96
CA GLY A 184 -18.91 20.78 -18.15
C GLY A 184 -18.13 19.68 -18.87
N GLU A 185 -18.44 18.41 -18.59
CA GLU A 185 -17.84 17.26 -19.25
C GLU A 185 -18.43 17.15 -20.66
N LYS A 186 -17.89 17.95 -21.58
CA LYS A 186 -18.24 17.91 -23.01
C LYS A 186 -18.21 16.47 -23.50
N HIS A 187 -19.39 15.88 -23.69
CA HIS A 187 -19.56 14.53 -24.22
C HIS A 187 -18.80 14.42 -25.54
N LYS A 188 -17.59 13.84 -25.49
CA LYS A 188 -16.86 13.43 -26.67
C LYS A 188 -17.72 12.35 -27.33
N LYS A 189 -18.42 12.71 -28.42
CA LYS A 189 -19.19 11.79 -29.25
C LYS A 189 -18.42 10.48 -29.36
N ASN A 190 -18.96 9.42 -28.74
CA ASN A 190 -18.30 8.12 -28.70
C ASN A 190 -17.95 7.73 -30.13
N ARG A 191 -16.65 7.62 -30.43
CA ARG A 191 -16.19 7.21 -31.77
C ARG A 191 -16.94 5.92 -32.14
N PRO A 192 -17.59 5.86 -33.32
CA PRO A 192 -18.34 4.69 -33.74
C PRO A 192 -17.46 3.44 -33.59
N GLY A 193 -17.96 2.46 -32.84
CA GLY A 193 -17.25 1.22 -32.52
C GLY A 193 -16.68 1.09 -31.09
N GLN A 194 -16.72 2.12 -30.23
CA GLN A 194 -16.29 1.96 -28.83
C GLN A 194 -17.13 0.94 -28.06
N ARG A 195 -18.47 0.97 -28.20
CA ARG A 195 -19.36 -0.02 -27.58
C ARG A 195 -19.06 -1.44 -28.07
N ALA A 196 -18.82 -1.61 -29.37
CA ALA A 196 -18.46 -2.90 -29.95
C ALA A 196 -17.12 -3.43 -29.39
N ARG A 197 -16.12 -2.56 -29.20
CA ARG A 197 -14.85 -2.93 -28.56
C ARG A 197 -15.03 -3.32 -27.10
N LYS A 198 -15.84 -2.58 -26.33
CA LYS A 198 -16.19 -2.93 -24.94
C LYS A 198 -16.90 -4.28 -24.86
N GLN A 199 -17.89 -4.53 -25.72
CA GLN A 199 -18.60 -5.81 -25.78
C GLN A 199 -17.66 -6.97 -26.17
N LYS A 200 -16.77 -6.75 -27.13
CA LYS A 200 -15.79 -7.77 -27.55
C LYS A 200 -14.78 -8.08 -26.43
N ALA A 201 -14.33 -7.07 -25.68
CA ALA A 201 -13.46 -7.28 -24.53
C ALA A 201 -14.15 -8.10 -23.44
N LEU A 202 -15.41 -7.79 -23.15
CA LEU A 202 -16.23 -8.49 -22.15
C LEU A 202 -16.48 -9.96 -22.54
N MET A 203 -16.74 -10.25 -23.83
CA MET A 203 -16.81 -11.64 -24.32
C MET A 203 -15.49 -12.40 -24.20
N ILE A 204 -14.35 -11.75 -24.45
CA ILE A 204 -13.03 -12.41 -24.35
C ILE A 204 -12.69 -12.72 -22.88
N GLU A 205 -13.04 -11.84 -21.94
CA GLU A 205 -12.88 -12.11 -20.51
C GLU A 205 -13.82 -13.22 -20.02
N ALA A 206 -15.07 -13.24 -20.50
CA ALA A 206 -16.00 -14.33 -20.18
C ALA A 206 -15.49 -15.69 -20.71
N ALA A 207 -14.98 -15.74 -21.95
CA ALA A 207 -14.40 -16.94 -22.53
C ALA A 207 -13.15 -17.42 -21.77
N LYS A 208 -12.30 -16.50 -21.29
CA LYS A 208 -11.12 -16.84 -20.48
C LYS A 208 -11.45 -17.33 -19.08
N THR A 209 -12.56 -16.89 -18.51
CA THR A 209 -12.98 -17.25 -17.15
C THR A 209 -13.80 -18.54 -17.10
N GLY A 210 -14.09 -19.16 -18.24
CA GLY A 210 -14.78 -20.46 -18.32
C GLY A 210 -16.21 -20.43 -17.79
N ARG A 211 -16.78 -19.25 -17.52
CA ARG A 211 -18.18 -19.10 -17.13
C ARG A 211 -19.04 -19.06 -18.40
N PRO A 212 -20.03 -19.96 -18.56
CA PRO A 212 -20.98 -19.87 -19.64
C PRO A 212 -21.76 -18.56 -19.47
N VAL A 213 -21.73 -17.72 -20.51
CA VAL A 213 -22.57 -16.52 -20.56
C VAL A 213 -23.99 -17.00 -20.79
N GLU A 214 -24.81 -17.06 -19.75
CA GLU A 214 -26.26 -17.24 -19.84
C GLU A 214 -26.88 -16.00 -20.51
N SER A 215 -26.72 -15.92 -21.83
CA SER A 215 -27.34 -14.91 -22.68
C SER A 215 -28.74 -15.40 -23.06
N GLY A 216 -29.72 -15.14 -22.19
CA GLY A 216 -31.15 -15.21 -22.51
C GLY A 216 -31.63 -14.10 -23.47
N GLY A 217 -30.81 -13.75 -24.46
CA GLY A 217 -31.09 -12.70 -25.43
C GLY A 217 -30.82 -13.21 -26.84
N SER A 218 -31.87 -13.24 -27.66
CA SER A 218 -31.87 -13.63 -29.08
C SER A 218 -30.80 -12.85 -29.88
N PHE A 219 -29.61 -13.42 -29.99
CA PHE A 219 -28.57 -12.96 -30.90
C PHE A 219 -28.84 -13.57 -32.27
N ARG A 220 -29.64 -12.89 -33.09
CA ARG A 220 -29.79 -13.20 -34.51
C ARG A 220 -28.42 -13.01 -35.18
N GLU A 221 -27.76 -14.12 -35.53
CA GLU A 221 -26.56 -14.11 -36.36
C GLU A 221 -26.82 -13.36 -37.67
N LYS A 222 -26.17 -12.22 -37.85
CA LYS A 222 -26.10 -11.56 -39.15
C LYS A 222 -25.20 -12.40 -40.05
N LYS A 223 -25.84 -13.18 -40.93
CA LYS A 223 -25.28 -13.87 -42.09
C LYS A 223 -24.22 -13.00 -42.78
N GLU A 224 -22.96 -13.43 -42.74
CA GLU A 224 -21.84 -12.75 -43.38
C GLU A 224 -22.04 -12.70 -44.91
N ARG A 225 -21.87 -11.52 -45.50
CA ARG A 225 -21.76 -11.37 -46.96
C ARG A 225 -20.34 -11.74 -47.41
N PRO A 226 -20.19 -12.43 -48.55
CA PRO A 226 -18.88 -12.87 -49.05
C PRO A 226 -17.97 -11.68 -49.39
N LYS A 227 -16.68 -11.83 -49.06
CA LYS A 227 -15.61 -10.86 -49.31
C LYS A 227 -15.22 -10.84 -50.79
N PRO A 228 -15.07 -9.66 -51.45
CA PRO A 228 -14.41 -9.58 -52.74
C PRO A 228 -12.88 -9.70 -52.61
N ALA A 229 -12.27 -10.10 -53.74
CA ALA A 229 -10.98 -10.73 -53.86
C ALA A 229 -9.73 -9.84 -53.66
N LYS A 230 -8.62 -10.56 -53.45
CA LYS A 230 -7.21 -10.18 -53.33
C LYS A 230 -6.72 -9.07 -54.28
N LYS A 231 -5.80 -8.23 -53.76
CA LYS A 231 -4.68 -7.65 -54.53
C LYS A 231 -3.35 -7.78 -53.74
N PRO A 232 -2.19 -7.80 -54.43
CA PRO A 232 -0.99 -8.48 -53.95
C PRO A 232 0.03 -7.61 -53.19
N SER A 233 0.81 -8.33 -52.39
CA SER A 233 2.12 -8.09 -51.78
C SER A 233 2.96 -6.86 -52.16
N THR A 234 3.53 -6.23 -51.12
CA THR A 234 4.86 -5.59 -51.15
C THR A 234 5.73 -6.11 -49.98
N PRO A 235 7.07 -6.15 -50.12
CA PRO A 235 7.92 -7.08 -49.40
C PRO A 235 8.47 -6.56 -48.06
N ALA A 236 8.89 -7.55 -47.27
CA ALA A 236 9.45 -7.52 -45.93
C ALA A 236 10.50 -6.44 -45.63
N ALA A 237 10.29 -5.73 -44.53
CA ALA A 237 11.34 -5.01 -43.80
C ALA A 237 11.72 -5.78 -42.53
N ALA A 238 13.02 -5.83 -42.28
CA ALA A 238 13.72 -6.74 -41.39
C ALA A 238 13.28 -6.69 -39.92
N LYS A 239 13.21 -7.87 -39.30
CA LYS A 239 13.12 -8.06 -37.85
C LYS A 239 14.50 -7.82 -37.22
N PRO A 240 14.62 -7.01 -36.15
CA PRO A 240 15.83 -7.01 -35.33
C PRO A 240 15.90 -8.27 -34.46
N THR A 241 17.07 -8.89 -34.50
CA THR A 241 17.52 -10.03 -33.71
C THR A 241 17.55 -9.70 -32.21
N LYS A 242 17.02 -10.60 -31.38
CA LYS A 242 17.06 -10.51 -29.92
C LYS A 242 18.47 -10.85 -29.41
N PRO A 243 19.02 -10.15 -28.40
CA PRO A 243 20.28 -10.53 -27.80
C PRO A 243 20.16 -11.82 -26.98
N SER A 244 21.15 -12.69 -27.17
CA SER A 244 21.33 -13.98 -26.50
C SER A 244 21.44 -13.80 -24.99
N ARG A 245 20.61 -14.55 -24.26
CA ARG A 245 20.60 -14.67 -22.81
C ARG A 245 21.88 -15.34 -22.34
N VAL A 246 22.75 -14.57 -21.68
CA VAL A 246 23.95 -15.08 -21.01
C VAL A 246 23.53 -16.08 -19.93
N GLU A 247 23.97 -17.31 -20.09
CA GLU A 247 23.80 -18.42 -19.15
C GLU A 247 24.55 -18.10 -17.86
N ARG A 248 23.82 -17.84 -16.78
CA ARG A 248 24.41 -17.75 -15.45
C ARG A 248 24.72 -19.17 -14.99
N THR A 249 26.00 -19.49 -14.93
CA THR A 249 26.54 -20.65 -14.23
C THR A 249 25.97 -20.66 -12.81
N ARG A 250 25.14 -21.68 -12.55
CA ARG A 250 24.52 -21.95 -11.25
C ARG A 250 25.64 -22.40 -10.30
N PRO A 251 25.83 -21.77 -9.13
CA PRO A 251 26.80 -22.26 -8.16
C PRO A 251 26.39 -23.68 -7.73
N GLU A 252 27.37 -24.57 -7.73
CA GLU A 252 27.27 -25.97 -7.33
C GLU A 252 26.73 -26.03 -5.90
N ALA A 253 25.61 -26.72 -5.72
CA ALA A 253 24.99 -26.87 -4.42
C ALA A 253 25.84 -27.85 -3.58
N PRO A 254 26.12 -27.53 -2.29
CA PRO A 254 26.84 -28.45 -1.43
C PRO A 254 26.03 -29.74 -1.27
N ALA A 255 26.72 -30.88 -1.33
CA ALA A 255 26.13 -32.20 -1.17
C ALA A 255 25.33 -32.26 0.14
N VAL A 256 24.00 -32.35 0.01
CA VAL A 256 23.09 -32.48 1.14
C VAL A 256 23.04 -33.95 1.52
N ASP A 257 23.55 -34.28 2.70
CA ASP A 257 23.33 -35.58 3.33
C ASP A 257 21.82 -35.85 3.44
N LYS A 258 21.36 -36.91 2.77
CA LYS A 258 19.93 -37.25 2.59
C LYS A 258 19.23 -37.69 3.88
N THR A 259 19.93 -37.66 5.01
CA THR A 259 19.44 -38.12 6.32
C THR A 259 18.87 -36.98 7.17
N SER A 260 18.96 -35.73 6.70
CA SER A 260 18.45 -34.55 7.42
C SER A 260 17.40 -33.81 6.62
N HIS A 261 16.21 -33.63 7.21
CA HIS A 261 15.12 -32.91 6.58
C HIS A 261 15.54 -31.45 6.27
N PRO A 262 15.17 -30.87 5.11
CA PRO A 262 15.65 -29.54 4.69
C PRO A 262 15.37 -28.40 5.70
N SER A 263 14.32 -28.55 6.51
CA SER A 263 13.99 -27.62 7.60
C SER A 263 15.01 -27.63 8.75
N TRP A 264 15.71 -28.75 8.98
CA TRP A 264 16.74 -28.85 10.01
C TRP A 264 18.07 -28.27 9.54
N ALA A 265 18.47 -28.58 8.30
CA ALA A 265 19.66 -28.00 7.67
C ALA A 265 19.61 -26.45 7.60
N ALA A 266 18.44 -25.88 7.29
CA ALA A 266 18.26 -24.43 7.28
C ALA A 266 18.46 -23.78 8.67
N LYS A 267 18.04 -24.49 9.73
CA LYS A 267 18.15 -24.01 11.11
C LYS A 267 19.59 -24.10 11.62
N GLN A 268 20.36 -25.08 11.17
CA GLN A 268 21.79 -25.22 11.47
C GLN A 268 22.61 -24.11 10.79
N ALA A 269 22.34 -23.85 9.52
CA ALA A 269 22.99 -22.77 8.78
C ALA A 269 22.75 -21.38 9.37
N GLN A 270 21.59 -21.14 10.02
CA GLN A 270 21.34 -19.90 10.77
C GLN A 270 22.17 -19.82 12.05
N LYS A 271 22.24 -20.91 12.84
CA LYS A 271 23.06 -20.96 14.06
C LYS A 271 24.55 -20.80 13.78
N ASP A 272 25.04 -21.35 12.69
CA ASP A 272 26.46 -21.23 12.32
C ASP A 272 26.80 -19.81 11.90
N LYS A 273 25.90 -19.10 11.21
CA LYS A 273 26.07 -17.66 10.91
C LYS A 273 26.07 -16.81 12.19
N GLU A 274 25.16 -17.10 13.12
CA GLU A 274 25.12 -16.40 14.42
C GLU A 274 26.39 -16.65 15.26
N LYS A 275 26.94 -17.86 15.22
CA LYS A 275 28.21 -18.18 15.92
C LYS A 275 29.42 -17.48 15.32
N VAL A 276 29.48 -17.30 13.99
CA VAL A 276 30.59 -16.61 13.33
C VAL A 276 30.55 -15.09 13.61
N ASP A 277 29.36 -14.50 13.68
CA ASP A 277 29.19 -13.06 14.00
C ASP A 277 29.46 -12.74 15.49
N ILE A 278 29.39 -13.74 16.39
CA ILE A 278 29.87 -13.61 17.77
C ILE A 278 31.34 -14.00 17.81
N HIS A 279 32.19 -13.22 17.13
CA HIS A 279 33.62 -13.26 17.40
C HIS A 279 33.82 -12.87 18.88
N ALA A 280 34.44 -13.77 19.65
CA ALA A 280 34.75 -13.52 21.05
C ALA A 280 35.47 -12.17 21.18
N PHE A 281 34.90 -11.29 22.01
CA PHE A 281 35.38 -9.92 22.20
C PHE A 281 36.84 -9.94 22.68
N SER A 282 37.80 -9.78 21.75
CA SER A 282 39.24 -9.75 22.04
C SER A 282 39.70 -8.36 22.51
N GLY A 283 38.88 -7.69 23.34
CA GLY A 283 39.24 -6.41 23.94
C GLY A 283 40.12 -6.62 25.16
N LYS A 284 41.23 -5.90 25.26
CA LYS A 284 42.03 -5.83 26.50
C LYS A 284 41.17 -5.24 27.61
N LYS A 285 40.99 -5.99 28.70
CA LYS A 285 40.27 -5.56 29.89
C LYS A 285 41.08 -4.43 30.55
N VAL A 286 40.56 -3.21 30.55
CA VAL A 286 41.13 -2.10 31.34
C VAL A 286 40.66 -2.30 32.76
N VAL A 287 41.60 -2.54 33.67
CA VAL A 287 41.38 -2.50 35.12
C VAL A 287 41.79 -1.09 35.56
N PHE A 288 40.91 -0.41 36.30
CA PHE A 288 41.26 0.82 36.99
C PHE A 288 41.76 0.40 38.38
N ASP A 289 43.03 0.68 38.67
CA ASP A 289 43.58 0.52 40.01
C ASP A 289 43.14 1.73 40.87
N ASP A 290 42.75 1.45 42.12
CA ASP A 290 42.35 2.42 43.16
C ASP A 290 43.53 3.25 43.68
#